data_AF-A0A2W0A8L8-F1
#
_entry.id   AF-A0A2W0A8L8-F1
#
_cell.length_a   1.000
_cell.length_b   1.000
_cell.length_c   1.000
_cell.angle_alpha   90.00
_cell.angle_beta   90.00
_cell.angle_gamma   90.00
#
_symmetry.space_group_name_H-M   'P 1'
#
loop_
_entity.id
_entity.type
_entity.pdbx_description
1 polymer ?
#
loop_
_entity_poly.entity_id
_entity_poly.type
_entity_poly.pdbx_seq_one_letter_code
_entity_poly.pdbx_strand_id
1 'polypeptide(L)' 'TANRCEGIAWIGGCTDTNEFNFLAGKVMRSLGVCYLETQARV' A
#
# COMPACT_ATOMS: atom_id res chain seq x y z
N THR A 1 0.21 -21.01 -8.34
CA THR A 1 0.41 -20.07 -7.22
C THR A 1 0.49 -18.67 -7.79
N ALA A 2 -0.37 -17.72 -7.36
CA ALA A 2 -0.26 -16.33 -7.78
C ALA A 2 0.85 -15.64 -6.97
N ASN A 3 1.54 -14.64 -7.54
CA ASN A 3 2.62 -13.93 -6.86
C ASN A 3 2.03 -12.91 -5.86
N ARG A 4 1.50 -13.44 -4.75
CA ARG A 4 0.75 -12.70 -3.73
C ARG A 4 1.29 -12.99 -2.33
N CYS A 5 1.46 -11.94 -1.53
CA CYS A 5 1.88 -11.98 -0.14
C CYS A 5 0.68 -11.65 0.76
N GLU A 6 0.08 -12.69 1.35
CA GLU A 6 -1.09 -12.58 2.23
C GLU A 6 -0.74 -12.48 3.72
N GLY A 7 0.55 -12.63 4.08
CA GLY A 7 1.03 -12.57 5.47
C GLY A 7 1.34 -11.17 6.00
N ILE A 8 1.24 -10.15 5.15
CA ILE A 8 1.51 -8.74 5.50
C ILE A 8 0.31 -7.90 5.08
N ALA A 9 -0.06 -6.94 5.93
CA ALA A 9 -1.08 -5.93 5.65
C ALA A 9 -0.50 -4.52 5.86
N TRP A 10 -1.04 -3.54 5.13
CA TRP A 10 -0.62 -2.15 5.19
C TRP A 10 -1.81 -1.21 5.26
N ILE A 11 -1.70 -0.21 6.13
CA ILE A 11 -2.65 0.89 6.27
C ILE A 11 -1.89 2.20 6.03
N GLY A 12 -2.26 2.93 4.97
CA GLY A 12 -1.71 4.26 4.67
C GLY A 12 -2.58 5.40 5.22
N GLY A 13 -2.05 6.63 5.15
CA GLY A 13 -2.73 7.84 5.62
C GLY A 13 -3.06 8.84 4.52
N CYS A 14 -4.19 9.54 4.66
CA CYS A 14 -4.53 10.66 3.77
C CYS A 14 -3.72 11.93 4.07
N THR A 15 -3.05 11.97 5.22
CA THR A 15 -2.17 13.07 5.67
C THR A 15 -0.74 12.92 5.17
N ASP A 16 -0.37 11.75 4.65
CA ASP A 16 0.94 11.54 4.04
C ASP A 16 1.12 12.42 2.80
N THR A 17 2.37 12.77 2.49
CA THR A 17 2.66 13.50 1.25
C THR A 17 2.32 12.65 0.03
N ASN A 18 1.96 13.31 -1.07
CA ASN A 18 1.60 12.61 -2.30
C ASN A 18 2.75 11.76 -2.83
N GLU A 19 3.98 12.26 -2.69
CA GLU A 19 5.21 11.59 -3.08
C GLU A 19 5.46 10.32 -2.26
N PHE A 20 5.22 10.39 -0.95
CA PHE A 20 5.32 9.22 -0.08
C PHE A 20 4.26 8.18 -0.40
N ASN A 21 3.00 8.60 -0.57
CA ASN A 21 1.90 7.72 -0.95
C ASN A 21 2.16 7.00 -2.28
N PHE A 22 2.73 7.71 -3.27
CA PHE A 22 3.14 7.11 -4.54
C PHE A 22 4.22 6.03 -4.33
N LEU A 23 5.27 6.36 -3.57
CA LEU A 23 6.37 5.44 -3.32
C LEU A 23 5.93 4.22 -2.51
N ALA A 24 5.19 4.43 -1.41
CA ALA A 24 4.65 3.37 -0.56
C ALA A 24 3.74 2.43 -1.36
N GLY A 25 2.82 2.98 -2.17
CA GLY A 25 1.93 2.18 -3.02
C GLY A 25 2.67 1.33 -4.06
N LYS A 26 3.78 1.83 -4.61
CA LYS A 26 4.67 1.08 -5.51
C LYS A 26 5.39 -0.05 -4.77
N VAL A 27 6.02 0.25 -3.65
CA VAL A 27 6.79 -0.72 -2.85
C VAL A 27 5.91 -1.89 -2.43
N MET A 28 4.72 -1.62 -1.89
CA MET A 28 3.85 -2.67 -1.38
C MET A 28 3.29 -3.58 -2.47
N ARG A 29 2.97 -3.02 -3.64
CA ARG A 29 2.56 -3.82 -4.80
C ARG A 29 3.71 -4.64 -5.37
N SER A 30 4.93 -4.10 -5.39
CA SER A 30 6.13 -4.85 -5.80
C SER A 30 6.48 -6.00 -4.85
N LEU A 31 6.18 -5.85 -3.56
CA LEU A 31 6.30 -6.92 -2.56
C LEU A 31 5.15 -7.94 -2.60
N GLY A 32 4.13 -7.70 -3.43
CA GLY A 32 2.97 -8.58 -3.57
C GLY A 32 1.95 -8.47 -2.43
N VAL A 33 2.02 -7.42 -1.60
CA VAL A 33 1.07 -7.22 -0.48
C VAL A 33 -0.35 -7.07 -1.03
N CYS A 34 -1.26 -7.92 -0.54
CA CYS A 34 -2.64 -7.95 -1.01
C CYS A 34 -3.58 -7.04 -0.21
N TYR A 35 -3.33 -6.91 1.08
CA TYR A 35 -4.17 -6.13 1.99
C TYR A 35 -3.55 -4.74 2.14
N LEU A 36 -3.88 -3.84 1.20
CA LEU A 36 -3.36 -2.47 1.14
C LEU A 36 -4.50 -1.47 1.07
N GLU A 37 -4.83 -0.87 2.21
CA GLU A 37 -5.90 0.12 2.33
C GLU A 37 -5.33 1.48 2.75
N THR A 38 -6.03 2.56 2.41
CA THR A 38 -5.67 3.92 2.81
C THR A 38 -6.93 4.72 3.11
N GLN A 39 -6.79 5.71 3.99
CA GLN A 39 -7.87 6.66 4.27
C GLN A 39 -8.21 7.45 2.99
N ALA A 40 -9.50 7.66 2.76
CA ALA A 40 -9.94 8.57 1.70
C ALA A 40 -9.44 9.99 2.01
N ARG A 41 -8.94 10.67 0.99
CA ARG A 41 -8.62 12.09 1.04
C ARG A 41 -9.83 12.89 0.54
N VAL A 42 -10.20 13.93 1.29
CA VAL A 42 -11.26 14.88 0.94
C VAL A 42 -10.74 15.93 -0.02
#